data_AF-A0A6J2XBB0-F1
#
_entry.id   AF-A0A6J2XBB0-F1
#
_cell.length_a   1.000
_cell.length_b   1.000
_cell.length_c   1.000
_cell.angle_alpha   90.00
_cell.angle_beta   90.00
_cell.angle_gamma   90.00
#
_symmetry.space_group_name_H-M   'P 1'
#
loop_
_entity.id
_entity.type
_entity.pdbx_description
1 polymer ?
#
loop_
_entity_poly.entity_id
_entity_poly.type
_entity_poly.pdbx_seq_one_letter_code
_entity_poly.pdbx_strand_id
1 'polypeptide(L)'
;MILKLLCLTLAGFVSSITINAGYYDYYTPNAEHQNLVAQPIPKSVEKEQKQDFSKIPGRPGVDYPLYHSVPETRFSCHNVPALPGMYANIETGCQAYHICHDGREGEQGSSFLCTNGTLFNQKEFACDWWYNVDCHAAQSLYKLNLDPKKNPYFQKPKVEHQEPEDPEQGVFIIKY
;
A
#
# COMPACT_ATOMS: atom_id res chain seq x y z
N MET A 1 -66.36 -22.41 48.92
CA MET A 1 -66.69 -23.72 48.32
C MET A 1 -65.71 -23.97 47.18
N ILE A 2 -64.91 -25.04 47.29
CA ILE A 2 -64.53 -26.02 46.24
C ILE A 2 -64.20 -25.42 44.84
N LEU A 3 -63.04 -25.59 44.19
CA LEU A 3 -62.31 -26.83 43.92
C LEU A 3 -60.98 -26.51 43.22
N LYS A 4 -59.95 -27.33 43.50
CA LYS A 4 -58.70 -27.43 42.74
C LYS A 4 -58.99 -27.82 41.28
N LEU A 5 -58.30 -27.20 40.31
CA LEU A 5 -57.93 -27.91 39.08
C LEU A 5 -56.44 -27.68 38.82
N LEU A 6 -55.68 -28.77 38.83
CA LEU A 6 -54.30 -28.83 38.33
C LEU A 6 -54.31 -28.59 36.82
N CYS A 7 -53.35 -27.84 36.31
CA CYS A 7 -52.70 -28.16 35.05
C CYS A 7 -51.21 -27.83 35.17
N LEU A 8 -50.39 -28.87 35.22
CA LEU A 8 -48.95 -28.77 34.98
C LEU A 8 -48.76 -28.29 33.54
N THR A 9 -47.86 -27.34 33.34
CA THR A 9 -46.79 -27.49 32.33
C THR A 9 -45.70 -26.46 32.62
N LEU A 10 -44.51 -26.87 32.22
CA LEU A 10 -43.22 -26.43 32.72
C LEU A 10 -42.74 -25.15 32.03
N ALA A 11 -41.96 -24.41 32.81
CA ALA A 11 -40.74 -23.70 32.42
C ALA A 11 -40.83 -22.57 31.39
N GLY A 12 -40.49 -21.38 31.88
CA GLY A 12 -39.29 -20.71 31.36
C GLY A 12 -39.56 -19.52 30.46
N PHE A 13 -39.35 -18.32 31.00
CA PHE A 13 -39.34 -17.06 30.29
C PHE A 13 -38.25 -16.98 29.21
N VAL A 14 -38.57 -16.12 28.25
CA VAL A 14 -37.90 -15.78 26.98
C VAL A 14 -36.42 -15.35 27.06
N SER A 15 -35.68 -15.90 26.08
CA SER A 15 -34.69 -15.28 25.18
C SER A 15 -33.39 -14.68 25.73
N SER A 16 -32.30 -15.45 25.57
CA SER A 16 -31.01 -14.92 25.10
C SER A 16 -30.64 -15.62 23.80
N ILE A 17 -30.30 -14.82 22.79
CA ILE A 17 -30.08 -15.25 21.41
C ILE A 17 -28.69 -15.88 21.30
N THR A 18 -28.60 -17.07 20.71
CA THR A 18 -27.37 -17.53 20.07
C THR A 18 -27.75 -18.37 18.86
N ILE A 19 -27.61 -17.80 17.66
CA ILE A 19 -27.70 -18.55 16.41
C ILE A 19 -26.28 -18.80 15.93
N ASN A 20 -25.90 -20.08 15.93
CA ASN A 20 -24.78 -20.65 15.20
C ASN A 20 -25.07 -20.69 13.70
N ALA A 21 -24.03 -20.59 12.87
CA ALA A 21 -23.58 -21.67 11.96
C ALA A 21 -23.04 -21.16 10.62
N GLY A 22 -21.79 -21.58 10.33
CA GLY A 22 -21.49 -22.27 9.07
C GLY A 22 -20.46 -21.61 8.15
N TYR A 23 -19.28 -22.24 8.01
CA TYR A 23 -18.71 -22.62 6.71
C TYR A 23 -17.57 -23.65 6.90
N TYR A 24 -17.39 -24.53 5.90
CA TYR A 24 -16.77 -25.86 5.86
C TYR A 24 -15.23 -25.89 6.11
N ASP A 25 -14.58 -27.00 6.50
CA ASP A 25 -14.21 -28.12 5.59
C ASP A 25 -13.78 -29.46 6.26
N TYR A 26 -13.79 -30.48 5.39
CA TYR A 26 -13.78 -31.93 5.57
C TYR A 26 -12.44 -32.62 5.99
N TYR A 27 -12.58 -33.89 6.42
CA TYR A 27 -11.61 -35.02 6.50
C TYR A 27 -10.83 -35.29 7.81
N THR A 28 -11.23 -36.36 8.50
CA THR A 28 -10.43 -37.20 9.43
C THR A 28 -10.31 -38.60 8.80
N PRO A 29 -9.21 -39.38 8.98
CA PRO A 29 -9.16 -40.27 10.15
C PRO A 29 -7.76 -40.67 10.69
N ASN A 30 -7.75 -40.91 12.00
CA ASN A 30 -7.07 -41.99 12.73
C ASN A 30 -5.53 -42.12 12.67
N ALA A 31 -4.89 -41.99 13.83
CA ALA A 31 -4.36 -43.16 14.55
C ALA A 31 -3.79 -42.73 15.91
N GLU A 32 -3.96 -43.62 16.88
CA GLU A 32 -3.67 -43.49 18.29
C GLU A 32 -2.18 -43.21 18.58
N HIS A 33 -1.87 -42.27 19.48
CA HIS A 33 -0.97 -42.53 20.61
C HIS A 33 -0.87 -41.33 21.57
N GLN A 34 -1.20 -41.63 22.83
CA GLN A 34 -0.67 -41.10 24.09
C GLN A 34 -0.66 -39.58 24.34
N ASN A 35 -1.38 -39.23 25.42
CA ASN A 35 -1.26 -37.99 26.18
C ASN A 35 0.19 -37.52 26.32
N LEU A 36 0.57 -36.52 25.54
CA LEU A 36 1.65 -35.59 25.86
C LEU A 36 0.99 -34.26 26.21
N VAL A 37 1.10 -33.87 27.47
CA VAL A 37 0.69 -32.54 27.94
C VAL A 37 1.55 -31.52 27.18
N ALA A 38 0.96 -30.81 26.23
CA ALA A 38 1.61 -29.66 25.61
C ALA A 38 1.72 -28.57 26.68
N GLN A 39 2.94 -28.34 27.16
CA GLN A 39 3.24 -27.12 27.90
C GLN A 39 2.99 -25.93 26.97
N PRO A 40 2.50 -24.78 27.47
CA PRO A 40 2.50 -23.56 26.66
C PRO A 40 3.95 -23.24 26.33
N ILE A 41 4.32 -23.39 25.07
CA ILE A 41 5.57 -22.82 24.56
C ILE A 41 5.46 -21.32 24.84
N PRO A 42 6.33 -20.72 25.67
CA PRO A 42 6.35 -19.27 25.78
C PRO A 42 6.54 -18.76 24.35
N LYS A 43 5.59 -17.96 23.84
CA LYS A 43 5.71 -17.33 22.52
C LYS A 43 7.12 -16.79 22.43
N SER A 44 7.96 -17.47 21.66
CA SER A 44 9.33 -17.06 21.44
C SER A 44 9.22 -15.62 21.01
N VAL A 45 9.84 -14.73 21.79
CA VAL A 45 9.97 -13.30 21.52
C VAL A 45 10.07 -13.15 20.02
N GLU A 46 9.00 -12.64 19.39
CA GLU A 46 9.04 -12.27 18.00
C GLU A 46 10.17 -11.25 17.94
N LYS A 47 11.31 -11.67 17.40
CA LYS A 47 12.50 -10.85 17.33
C LYS A 47 12.08 -9.67 16.50
N GLU A 48 11.72 -8.56 17.16
CA GLU A 48 11.53 -7.27 16.54
C GLU A 48 12.72 -7.10 15.61
N GLN A 49 12.49 -7.16 14.30
CA GLN A 49 13.54 -7.01 13.32
C GLN A 49 13.95 -5.55 13.35
N LYS A 50 14.71 -5.18 14.38
CA LYS A 50 15.26 -3.84 14.55
C LYS A 50 16.14 -3.58 13.35
N GLN A 51 15.65 -2.74 12.45
CA GLN A 51 16.40 -2.35 11.26
C GLN A 51 17.76 -1.79 11.69
N ASP A 52 18.82 -2.28 11.05
CA ASP A 52 20.17 -1.81 11.28
C ASP A 52 20.41 -0.53 10.48
N PHE A 53 20.36 0.62 11.16
CA PHE A 53 20.59 1.94 10.58
C PHE A 53 22.08 2.31 10.47
N SER A 54 23.00 1.48 10.94
CA SER A 54 24.44 1.81 10.95
C SER A 54 25.04 2.08 9.57
N LYS A 55 24.40 1.57 8.51
CA LYS A 55 24.83 1.74 7.12
C LYS A 55 24.22 2.96 6.42
N ILE A 56 23.27 3.64 7.06
CA ILE A 56 22.65 4.85 6.52
C ILE A 56 23.36 6.05 7.15
N PRO A 57 23.94 6.97 6.35
CA PRO A 57 24.58 8.15 6.89
C PRO A 57 23.56 9.06 7.57
N GLY A 58 23.96 9.70 8.67
CA GLY A 58 23.10 10.58 9.46
C GLY A 58 22.36 9.85 10.59
N ARG A 59 21.63 10.63 11.37
CA ARG A 59 20.90 10.20 12.56
C ARG A 59 19.39 10.16 12.25
N PRO A 60 18.73 8.99 12.31
CA PRO A 60 17.28 8.91 12.17
C PRO A 60 16.57 9.80 13.19
N GLY A 61 15.51 10.49 12.76
CA GLY A 61 14.72 11.43 13.57
C GLY A 61 15.37 12.79 13.80
N VAL A 62 16.61 13.00 13.35
CA VAL A 62 17.32 14.28 13.43
C VAL A 62 17.64 14.79 12.02
N ASP A 63 18.39 14.00 11.26
CA ASP A 63 18.82 14.39 9.90
C ASP A 63 17.78 14.02 8.83
N TYR A 64 17.01 12.96 9.09
CA TYR A 64 15.90 12.52 8.25
C TYR A 64 14.81 11.86 9.10
N PRO A 65 13.53 11.96 8.71
CA PRO A 65 12.39 11.33 9.39
C PRO A 65 12.43 9.80 9.32
N LEU A 66 11.72 9.14 10.25
CA LEU A 66 11.67 7.68 10.35
C LEU A 66 10.22 7.19 10.51
N TYR A 67 9.41 7.43 9.48
CA TYR A 67 8.04 6.92 9.43
C TYR A 67 8.02 5.44 9.02
N HIS A 68 7.13 4.66 9.66
CA HIS A 68 6.86 3.26 9.33
C HIS A 68 5.59 3.07 8.49
N SER A 69 4.74 4.09 8.45
CA SER A 69 3.56 4.24 7.60
C SER A 69 3.39 5.72 7.26
N VAL A 70 2.69 6.02 6.16
CA VAL A 70 2.41 7.42 5.81
C VAL A 70 1.47 8.00 6.88
N PRO A 71 1.88 9.05 7.62
CA PRO A 71 1.01 9.69 8.60
C PRO A 71 -0.08 10.53 7.90
N GLU A 72 -1.17 10.82 8.61
CA GLU A 72 -2.14 11.81 8.15
C GLU A 72 -1.53 13.22 8.15
N THR A 73 -1.78 13.97 7.08
CA THR A 73 -1.28 15.33 6.88
C THR A 73 -2.35 16.18 6.21
N ARG A 74 -2.07 17.48 6.03
CA ARG A 74 -2.98 18.37 5.29
C ARG A 74 -2.75 18.36 3.78
N PHE A 75 -1.92 17.45 3.27
CA PHE A 75 -1.76 17.28 1.82
C PHE A 75 -3.10 16.90 1.19
N SER A 76 -3.38 17.41 -0.01
CA SER A 76 -4.53 17.00 -0.79
C SER A 76 -4.27 17.20 -2.28
N CYS A 77 -4.65 16.21 -3.09
CA CYS A 77 -4.64 16.27 -4.54
C CYS A 77 -5.59 17.32 -5.13
N HIS A 78 -6.50 17.89 -4.33
CA HIS A 78 -7.30 19.03 -4.75
C HIS A 78 -6.50 20.34 -4.80
N ASN A 79 -5.38 20.41 -4.11
CA ASN A 79 -4.58 21.62 -3.92
C ASN A 79 -3.26 21.61 -4.73
N VAL A 80 -3.15 20.74 -5.73
CA VAL A 80 -1.93 20.57 -6.54
C VAL A 80 -2.12 21.12 -7.96
N PRO A 81 -1.05 21.59 -8.63
CA PRO A 81 -1.17 22.31 -9.91
C PRO A 81 -1.42 21.42 -11.13
N ALA A 82 -1.25 20.10 -11.04
CA ALA A 82 -1.36 19.20 -12.19
C ALA A 82 -1.91 17.81 -11.81
N LEU A 83 -2.70 17.22 -12.69
CA LEU A 83 -3.15 15.84 -12.59
C LEU A 83 -3.00 15.18 -13.97
N PRO A 84 -2.39 13.98 -14.08
CA PRO A 84 -1.71 13.23 -13.03
C PRO A 84 -0.36 13.85 -12.60
N GLY A 85 0.09 13.58 -11.38
CA GLY A 85 1.39 14.08 -10.90
C GLY A 85 1.88 13.46 -9.58
N MET A 86 3.16 13.65 -9.28
CA MET A 86 3.81 13.22 -8.03
C MET A 86 4.20 14.42 -7.18
N TYR A 87 3.96 14.33 -5.88
CA TYR A 87 4.08 15.43 -4.94
C TYR A 87 4.79 15.00 -3.66
N ALA A 88 5.89 15.67 -3.34
CA ALA A 88 6.56 15.53 -2.05
C ALA A 88 5.63 15.94 -0.90
N ASN A 89 5.58 15.21 0.21
CA ASN A 89 4.87 15.69 1.39
C ASN A 89 5.81 16.43 2.35
N ILE A 90 5.78 17.76 2.28
CA ILE A 90 6.63 18.62 3.10
C ILE A 90 6.36 18.48 4.61
N GLU A 91 5.14 18.11 5.03
CA GLU A 91 4.81 17.93 6.46
C GLU A 91 5.50 16.69 7.05
N THR A 92 5.84 15.73 6.19
CA THR A 92 6.59 14.50 6.57
C THR A 92 8.10 14.64 6.37
N GLY A 93 8.62 15.85 6.15
CA GLY A 93 10.02 16.03 5.76
C GLY A 93 10.36 15.35 4.43
N CYS A 94 9.37 15.21 3.53
CA CYS A 94 9.49 14.58 2.22
C CYS A 94 9.80 13.08 2.24
N GLN A 95 9.71 12.38 3.38
CA GLN A 95 9.79 10.91 3.34
C GLN A 95 8.54 10.31 2.73
N ALA A 96 7.36 10.89 2.99
CA ALA A 96 6.16 10.55 2.23
C ALA A 96 6.08 11.35 0.93
N TYR A 97 5.51 10.72 -0.09
CA TYR A 97 5.10 11.37 -1.32
C TYR A 97 3.77 10.79 -1.80
N HIS A 98 3.08 11.56 -2.61
CA HIS A 98 1.75 11.24 -3.10
C HIS A 98 1.70 11.26 -4.61
N ILE A 99 0.90 10.36 -5.18
CA ILE A 99 0.61 10.30 -6.60
C ILE A 99 -0.87 10.62 -6.77
N CYS A 100 -1.14 11.73 -7.42
CA CYS A 100 -2.48 12.23 -7.68
C CYS A 100 -2.90 11.88 -9.11
N HIS A 101 -4.07 11.26 -9.26
CA HIS A 101 -4.69 10.91 -10.54
C HIS A 101 -6.05 11.59 -10.69
N ASP A 102 -7.12 10.83 -10.94
CA ASP A 102 -8.48 11.34 -11.14
C ASP A 102 -9.33 11.34 -9.86
N GLY A 103 -8.69 11.09 -8.71
CA GLY A 103 -9.32 11.14 -7.39
C GLY A 103 -9.89 9.81 -6.89
N ARG A 104 -9.78 8.72 -7.67
CA ARG A 104 -10.25 7.39 -7.25
C ARG A 104 -9.53 6.83 -6.03
N GLU A 105 -8.30 7.26 -5.78
CA GLU A 105 -7.48 6.85 -4.66
C GLU A 105 -7.71 7.70 -3.39
N GLY A 106 -8.73 8.58 -3.39
CA GLY A 106 -9.08 9.45 -2.28
C GLY A 106 -8.40 10.82 -2.34
N GLU A 107 -8.64 11.64 -1.31
CA GLU A 107 -8.23 13.06 -1.31
C GLU A 107 -6.72 13.29 -1.34
N GLN A 108 -5.92 12.35 -0.81
CA GLN A 108 -4.46 12.39 -0.84
C GLN A 108 -3.86 11.61 -2.01
N GLY A 109 -4.68 10.97 -2.84
CA GLY A 109 -4.22 10.04 -3.87
C GLY A 109 -3.50 8.82 -3.27
N SER A 110 -2.74 8.13 -4.11
CA SER A 110 -1.89 7.02 -3.65
C SER A 110 -0.70 7.57 -2.86
N SER A 111 -0.45 7.02 -1.67
CA SER A 111 0.55 7.53 -0.73
C SER A 111 1.65 6.50 -0.48
N PHE A 112 2.91 6.96 -0.47
CA PHE A 112 4.08 6.09 -0.37
C PHE A 112 5.12 6.68 0.57
N LEU A 113 5.99 5.83 1.11
CA LEU A 113 7.20 6.24 1.82
C LEU A 113 8.45 5.91 0.99
N CYS A 114 9.37 6.85 0.93
CA CYS A 114 10.77 6.58 0.59
C CYS A 114 11.41 5.71 1.69
N THR A 115 12.42 4.92 1.31
CA THR A 115 13.14 4.07 2.26
C THR A 115 13.91 4.91 3.27
N ASN A 116 14.18 4.34 4.45
CA ASN A 116 14.89 5.05 5.52
C ASN A 116 16.25 5.58 5.06
N GLY A 117 16.51 6.86 5.28
CA GLY A 117 17.70 7.57 4.80
C GLY A 117 17.52 8.28 3.45
N THR A 118 16.35 8.14 2.82
CA THR A 118 16.02 8.80 1.54
C THR A 118 14.76 9.64 1.66
N LEU A 119 14.67 10.67 0.83
CA LEU A 119 13.57 11.63 0.76
C LEU A 119 13.13 11.77 -0.69
N PHE A 120 11.85 12.05 -0.91
CA PHE A 120 11.33 12.27 -2.26
C PHE A 120 11.84 13.60 -2.80
N ASN A 121 12.66 13.51 -3.84
CA ASN A 121 13.19 14.66 -4.55
C ASN A 121 12.21 15.10 -5.63
N GLN A 122 11.45 16.17 -5.35
CA GLN A 122 10.45 16.70 -6.28
C GLN A 122 11.01 17.07 -7.66
N LYS A 123 12.29 17.45 -7.73
CA LYS A 123 12.95 17.83 -8.98
C LYS A 123 13.21 16.64 -9.90
N GLU A 124 13.53 15.50 -9.30
CA GLU A 124 13.94 14.28 -9.98
C GLU A 124 12.83 13.22 -10.05
N PHE A 125 11.69 13.46 -9.39
CA PHE A 125 10.56 12.51 -9.34
C PHE A 125 10.94 11.14 -8.79
N ALA A 126 11.89 11.10 -7.85
CA ALA A 126 12.42 9.88 -7.26
C ALA A 126 12.89 10.11 -5.81
N CYS A 127 13.02 9.04 -5.04
CA CYS A 127 13.69 9.10 -3.73
C CYS A 127 15.21 9.21 -3.92
N ASP A 128 15.83 10.16 -3.22
CA ASP A 128 17.27 10.38 -3.22
C ASP A 128 17.75 10.45 -1.75
N TRP A 129 19.05 10.38 -1.52
CA TRP A 129 19.64 10.51 -0.19
C TRP A 129 19.20 11.81 0.48
N TRP A 130 18.91 11.74 1.78
CA TRP A 130 18.34 12.89 2.52
C TRP A 130 19.15 14.18 2.37
N TYR A 131 20.49 14.08 2.27
CA TYR A 131 21.38 15.23 2.13
C TYR A 131 21.40 15.84 0.71
N ASN A 132 20.80 15.18 -0.29
CA ASN A 132 20.64 15.70 -1.65
C ASN A 132 19.30 16.41 -1.86
N VAL A 133 18.39 16.35 -0.88
CA VAL A 133 17.01 16.80 -1.02
C VAL A 133 16.74 18.03 -0.16
N ASP A 134 16.47 19.16 -0.80
CA ASP A 134 15.87 20.33 -0.14
C ASP A 134 14.34 20.18 -0.11
N CYS A 135 13.83 19.59 0.98
CA CYS A 135 12.41 19.35 1.14
C CYS A 135 11.58 20.65 1.20
N HIS A 136 12.11 21.73 1.75
CA HIS A 136 11.38 23.00 1.86
C HIS A 136 11.16 23.65 0.49
N ALA A 137 12.08 23.44 -0.45
CA ALA A 137 11.92 23.88 -1.83
C ALA A 137 10.90 23.08 -2.63
N ALA A 138 10.49 21.88 -2.17
CA ALA A 138 9.69 20.95 -2.97
C ALA A 138 8.37 21.55 -3.49
N GLN A 139 7.64 22.30 -2.66
CA GLN A 139 6.36 22.90 -3.08
C GLN A 139 6.52 23.87 -4.26
N SER A 140 7.63 24.61 -4.32
CA SER A 140 7.94 25.52 -5.45
C SER A 140 8.23 24.79 -6.76
N LEU A 141 8.57 23.50 -6.66
CA LEU A 141 8.92 22.61 -7.76
C LEU A 141 7.72 21.77 -8.23
N TYR A 142 6.55 21.84 -7.57
CA TYR A 142 5.35 21.10 -8.00
C TYR A 142 4.95 21.37 -9.45
N LYS A 143 5.24 22.59 -9.94
CA LYS A 143 5.04 22.97 -11.35
C LYS A 143 5.78 22.08 -12.35
N LEU A 144 6.82 21.35 -11.95
CA LEU A 144 7.49 20.38 -12.81
C LEU A 144 6.56 19.24 -13.25
N ASN A 145 5.48 19.00 -12.51
CA ASN A 145 4.44 18.06 -12.94
C ASN A 145 3.72 18.50 -14.22
N LEU A 146 3.82 19.77 -14.62
CA LEU A 146 3.26 20.27 -15.88
C LEU A 146 4.17 20.03 -17.08
N ASP A 147 5.43 19.65 -16.87
CA ASP A 147 6.39 19.42 -17.96
C ASP A 147 6.28 17.98 -18.48
N PRO A 148 5.84 17.77 -19.74
CA PRO A 148 5.70 16.44 -20.34
C PRO A 148 7.00 15.64 -20.44
N LYS A 149 8.16 16.31 -20.40
CA LYS A 149 9.47 15.65 -20.44
C LYS A 149 9.92 15.15 -19.07
N LYS A 150 9.34 15.69 -17.99
CA LYS A 150 9.73 15.40 -16.60
C LYS A 150 8.72 14.52 -15.89
N ASN A 151 7.42 14.80 -16.02
CA ASN A 151 6.40 14.06 -15.31
C ASN A 151 6.24 12.65 -15.89
N PRO A 152 6.49 11.57 -15.10
CA PRO A 152 6.43 10.19 -15.56
C PRO A 152 5.06 9.72 -16.05
N TYR A 153 3.99 10.46 -15.73
CA TYR A 153 2.61 10.10 -16.06
C TYR A 153 2.09 10.74 -17.34
N PHE A 154 2.87 11.60 -18.01
CA PHE A 154 2.51 11.95 -19.38
C PHE A 154 2.73 10.75 -20.28
N GLN A 155 1.69 10.42 -21.05
CA GLN A 155 1.81 9.43 -22.10
C GLN A 155 2.88 9.92 -23.08
N LYS A 156 4.00 9.21 -23.15
CA LYS A 156 4.94 9.42 -24.25
C LYS A 156 4.16 9.12 -25.53
N PRO A 157 4.20 10.00 -26.54
CA PRO A 157 3.67 9.65 -27.85
C PRO A 157 4.23 8.29 -28.23
N LYS A 158 3.38 7.33 -28.63
CA LYS A 158 3.87 6.11 -29.25
C LYS A 158 4.74 6.55 -30.42
N VAL A 159 6.05 6.37 -30.32
CA VAL A 159 6.90 6.45 -31.49
C VAL A 159 6.47 5.24 -32.30
N GLU A 160 5.74 5.49 -33.38
CA GLU A 160 5.48 4.48 -34.39
C GLU A 160 6.86 4.13 -34.97
N HIS A 161 7.47 3.07 -34.43
CA HIS A 161 8.62 2.46 -35.07
C HIS A 161 8.10 2.00 -36.42
N GLN A 162 8.44 2.72 -37.48
CA GLN A 162 8.37 2.19 -38.83
C GLN A 162 9.25 0.95 -38.81
N GLU A 163 8.61 -0.21 -38.77
CA GLU A 163 9.27 -1.47 -39.12
C GLU A 163 9.85 -1.24 -40.52
N PRO A 164 11.18 -1.34 -40.70
CA PRO A 164 11.76 -1.24 -42.03
C PRO A 164 11.10 -2.33 -42.89
N GLU A 165 10.44 -1.94 -43.97
CA GLU A 165 9.90 -2.89 -44.95
C GLU A 165 11.03 -3.84 -45.36
N ASP A 166 10.85 -5.12 -45.03
CA ASP A 166 11.73 -6.19 -45.49
C ASP A 166 11.67 -6.25 -47.02
N PRO A 167 12.77 -5.98 -47.75
CA PRO A 167 12.76 -6.01 -49.20
C PRO A 167 12.73 -7.43 -49.80
N GLU A 168 12.60 -8.49 -48.99
CA GLU A 168 12.66 -9.89 -49.48
C GLU A 168 11.32 -10.63 -49.65
N GLN A 169 10.19 -9.93 -49.66
CA GLN A 169 8.90 -10.52 -50.09
C GLN A 169 8.46 -10.02 -51.46
N GLY A 170 9.37 -10.17 -52.43
CA GLY A 170 9.11 -9.90 -53.84
C GLY A 170 9.74 -10.97 -54.72
N VAL A 171 8.89 -11.64 -55.49
CA VAL A 171 9.16 -12.51 -56.66
C VAL A 171 9.26 -14.02 -56.36
N PHE A 172 8.18 -14.74 -56.69
CA PHE A 172 8.19 -15.84 -57.69
C PHE A 172 6.75 -16.10 -58.18
N ILE A 173 6.29 -15.32 -59.17
CA ILE A 173 5.30 -15.83 -60.13
C ILE A 173 6.06 -16.09 -61.43
N ILE A 174 6.51 -17.33 -61.59
CA ILE A 174 6.95 -17.81 -62.90
C ILE A 174 5.67 -18.06 -63.70
N LYS A 175 5.38 -17.18 -64.66
CA LYS A 175 4.36 -17.45 -65.68
C LYS A 175 4.95 -18.48 -66.65
N TYR A 176 4.32 -19.64 -66.73
CA TYR A 176 4.37 -20.54 -67.89
C TYR A 176 3.00 -20.54 -68.54
#